data_AF-A0A932Z101-F1
#
_entry.id   AF-A0A932Z101-F1
#
_cell.length_a   1.000
_cell.length_b   1.000
_cell.length_c   1.000
_cell.angle_alpha   90.00
_cell.angle_beta   90.00
_cell.angle_gamma   90.00
#
_symmetry.space_group_name_H-M   'P 1'
#
loop_
_entity.id
_entity.type
_entity.pdbx_description
1 polymer ?
#
loop_
_entity_poly.entity_id
_entity_poly.type
_entity_poly.pdbx_seq_one_letter_code
_entity_poly.pdbx_strand_id
1 'polypeptide(L)'
;MFIDARLDAPRMPKTKPPAKSGGYTAQQITVLEGLDPVRKRPGMYIGTTGTAGLHHLVWEVCDNSIDEAMAGHATKFTVRLLPDSHVQVVDNGRGIPVDPHPQFKTSALELVLTK
;
A
#
# COMPACT_ATOMS: atom_id res chain seq x y z
N MET A 1 -63.86 -33.86 44.85
CA MET A 1 -62.53 -33.79 45.49
C MET A 1 -61.75 -34.99 45.01
N PHE A 2 -60.63 -34.95 44.29
CA PHE A 2 -59.80 -33.89 43.73
C PHE A 2 -59.22 -34.41 42.41
N ILE A 3 -58.86 -33.47 41.56
CA ILE A 3 -58.28 -33.60 40.22
C ILE A 3 -56.80 -33.98 40.37
N ASP A 4 -56.25 -34.90 39.57
CA ASP A 4 -54.82 -34.88 39.24
C ASP A 4 -54.64 -35.10 37.73
N ALA A 5 -54.70 -33.98 37.00
CA ALA A 5 -54.34 -33.88 35.60
C ALA A 5 -52.89 -33.38 35.54
N ARG A 6 -51.92 -34.29 35.56
CA ARG A 6 -50.55 -33.98 35.14
C ARG A 6 -50.37 -34.42 33.69
N LEU A 7 -50.78 -33.53 32.80
CA LEU A 7 -50.34 -33.52 31.41
C LEU A 7 -48.84 -33.22 31.39
N ASP A 8 -48.02 -34.19 30.97
CA ASP A 8 -46.61 -33.94 30.66
C ASP A 8 -46.54 -32.94 29.50
N ALA A 9 -46.08 -31.72 29.79
CA ALA A 9 -45.95 -30.67 28.81
C ALA A 9 -44.88 -31.04 27.74
N PRO A 10 -45.13 -30.80 26.45
CA PRO A 10 -44.15 -31.07 25.41
C PRO A 10 -42.95 -30.12 25.56
N ARG A 11 -41.74 -30.68 25.64
CA ARG A 11 -40.49 -29.90 25.66
C ARG A 11 -40.36 -29.16 24.33
N MET A 12 -40.40 -27.82 24.37
CA MET A 12 -40.10 -26.99 23.21
C MET A 12 -38.64 -27.20 22.75
N PRO A 13 -38.37 -27.22 21.42
CA PRO A 13 -37.02 -27.29 20.92
C PRO A 13 -36.26 -26.02 21.33
N LYS A 14 -35.09 -26.18 21.96
CA LYS A 14 -34.19 -25.07 22.27
C LYS A 14 -33.74 -24.43 20.96
N THR A 15 -34.21 -23.21 20.68
CA THR A 15 -33.75 -22.41 19.53
C THR A 15 -32.25 -22.12 19.68
N LYS A 16 -31.46 -22.59 18.72
CA LYS A 16 -30.03 -22.27 18.59
C LYS A 16 -29.89 -20.74 18.46
N PRO A 17 -28.96 -20.08 19.18
CA PRO A 17 -28.78 -18.64 19.08
C PRO A 17 -28.49 -18.26 17.62
N PRO A 18 -28.97 -17.09 17.15
CA PRO A 18 -28.78 -16.68 15.77
C PRO A 18 -27.28 -16.61 15.46
N ALA A 19 -26.88 -17.20 14.33
CA ALA A 19 -25.55 -17.00 13.79
C ALA A 19 -25.33 -15.50 13.61
N LYS A 20 -24.18 -14.97 14.06
CA LYS A 20 -23.81 -13.56 13.87
C LYS A 20 -23.98 -13.21 12.39
N SER A 21 -24.99 -12.41 12.07
CA SER A 21 -25.15 -11.81 10.75
C SER A 21 -24.00 -10.82 10.57
N GLY A 22 -22.93 -11.26 9.90
CA GLY A 22 -21.84 -10.38 9.46
C GLY A 22 -22.37 -9.46 8.36
N GLY A 23 -23.13 -8.44 8.74
CA GLY A 23 -23.68 -7.47 7.80
C GLY A 23 -22.57 -6.65 7.16
N TYR A 24 -22.65 -6.46 5.83
CA TYR A 24 -21.81 -5.51 5.11
C TYR A 24 -22.23 -4.09 5.50
N THR A 25 -21.43 -3.45 6.33
CA THR A 25 -21.65 -2.09 6.85
C THR A 25 -20.49 -1.20 6.47
N ALA A 26 -20.67 0.13 6.56
CA ALA A 26 -19.61 1.09 6.23
C ALA A 26 -18.30 0.86 7.01
N GLN A 27 -18.37 0.25 8.20
CA GLN A 27 -17.23 -0.11 9.03
C GLN A 27 -16.32 -1.17 8.40
N GLN A 28 -16.80 -1.91 7.40
CA GLN A 28 -16.03 -2.91 6.65
C GLN A 28 -15.32 -2.31 5.42
N ILE A 29 -15.57 -1.04 5.10
CA ILE A 29 -14.86 -0.32 4.04
C ILE A 29 -13.60 0.28 4.65
N THR A 30 -12.44 -0.07 4.09
CA THR A 30 -11.14 0.47 4.51
C THR A 30 -10.56 1.33 3.39
N VAL A 31 -10.19 2.56 3.73
CA VAL A 31 -9.39 3.43 2.87
C VAL A 31 -7.93 3.23 3.25
N LEU A 32 -7.08 2.97 2.26
CA LEU A 32 -5.64 2.87 2.43
C LEU A 32 -5.03 4.23 2.07
N GLU A 33 -4.22 4.81 2.95
CA GLU A 33 -3.64 6.14 2.79
C GLU A 33 -2.15 6.08 2.49
N GLY A 34 -1.61 7.13 1.84
CA GLY A 34 -0.19 7.22 1.50
C GLY A 34 0.28 6.03 0.67
N LEU A 35 1.35 5.38 1.12
CA LEU A 35 1.98 4.24 0.42
C LEU A 35 1.38 2.87 0.79
N ASP A 36 0.39 2.80 1.67
CA ASP A 36 -0.23 1.53 2.06
C ASP A 36 -0.88 0.77 0.89
N PRO A 37 -1.55 1.42 -0.09
CA PRO A 37 -2.04 0.73 -1.28
C PRO A 37 -0.93 0.04 -2.08
N VAL A 38 0.23 0.70 -2.22
CA VAL A 38 1.41 0.18 -2.94
C VAL A 38 1.93 -1.07 -2.26
N ARG A 39 2.10 -1.02 -0.94
CA ARG A 39 2.57 -2.15 -0.14
C ARG A 39 1.58 -3.31 -0.12
N LYS A 40 0.27 -3.00 -0.09
CA LYS A 40 -0.78 -4.02 -0.04
C LYS A 40 -0.96 -4.72 -1.39
N ARG A 41 -0.73 -4.01 -2.51
CA ARG A 41 -0.96 -4.51 -3.87
C ARG A 41 0.19 -4.13 -4.82
N PRO A 42 1.42 -4.61 -4.58
CA PRO A 42 2.61 -4.16 -5.32
C PRO A 42 2.54 -4.48 -6.81
N GLY A 43 1.90 -5.59 -7.21
CA GLY A 43 1.77 -5.95 -8.63
C GLY A 43 1.02 -4.92 -9.48
N MET A 44 0.19 -4.06 -8.88
CA MET A 44 -0.45 -2.95 -9.60
C MET A 44 0.54 -1.83 -9.97
N TYR A 45 1.65 -1.70 -9.23
CA TYR A 45 2.60 -0.60 -9.37
C TYR A 45 3.90 -1.05 -10.05
N ILE A 46 4.41 -2.24 -9.71
CA ILE A 46 5.67 -2.79 -10.23
C ILE A 46 5.49 -4.06 -11.09
N GLY A 47 4.24 -4.36 -11.47
CA GLY A 47 3.86 -5.53 -12.28
C GLY A 47 3.89 -6.87 -11.53
N THR A 48 5.04 -7.23 -10.96
CA THR A 48 5.24 -8.49 -10.22
C THR A 48 6.19 -8.29 -9.04
N THR A 49 6.21 -9.21 -8.08
CA THR A 49 7.21 -9.24 -6.99
C THR A 49 8.35 -10.23 -7.27
N GLY A 50 8.41 -10.77 -8.49
CA GLY A 50 9.54 -11.59 -8.96
C GLY A 50 10.70 -10.74 -9.51
N THR A 51 11.66 -11.38 -10.16
CA THR A 51 12.89 -10.74 -10.68
C THR A 51 12.63 -9.54 -11.58
N ALA A 52 11.59 -9.59 -12.42
CA ALA A 52 11.25 -8.47 -13.30
C ALA A 52 10.84 -7.22 -12.52
N GLY A 53 9.97 -7.35 -11.52
CA GLY A 53 9.56 -6.22 -10.69
C GLY A 53 10.67 -5.72 -9.76
N LEU A 54 11.57 -6.60 -9.32
CA LEU A 54 12.79 -6.17 -8.61
C LEU A 54 13.66 -5.24 -9.47
N HIS A 55 13.87 -5.58 -10.74
CA HIS A 55 14.62 -4.72 -11.65
C HIS A 55 13.84 -3.46 -12.01
N HIS A 56 12.50 -3.53 -12.07
CA HIS A 56 11.63 -2.38 -12.27
C HIS A 56 11.87 -1.29 -11.21
N LEU A 57 12.04 -1.66 -9.94
CA LEU A 57 12.43 -0.69 -8.90
C LEU A 57 13.71 0.09 -9.24
N VAL A 58 14.67 -0.55 -9.90
CA VAL A 58 15.91 0.11 -10.34
C VAL A 58 15.65 0.98 -11.56
N TRP A 59 14.82 0.52 -12.50
CA TRP A 59 14.46 1.28 -13.70
C TRP A 59 13.77 2.59 -13.34
N GLU A 60 12.81 2.60 -12.42
CA GLU A 60 12.12 3.83 -11.99
C GLU A 60 13.10 4.91 -11.49
N VAL A 61 14.17 4.52 -10.80
CA VAL A 61 15.18 5.49 -10.33
C VAL A 61 16.09 5.93 -11.48
N CYS A 62 16.49 5.01 -12.35
CA CYS A 62 17.30 5.34 -13.53
C CYS A 62 16.55 6.24 -14.52
N ASP A 63 15.25 6.02 -14.71
CA ASP A 63 14.42 6.77 -15.66
C ASP A 63 14.33 8.24 -15.24
N ASN A 64 14.24 8.55 -13.94
CA ASN A 64 14.34 9.92 -13.44
C ASN A 64 15.69 10.59 -13.81
N SER A 65 16.80 9.84 -13.75
CA SER A 65 18.11 10.35 -14.19
C SER A 65 18.19 10.53 -15.71
N ILE A 66 17.51 9.69 -16.48
CA ILE A 66 17.41 9.80 -17.95
C ILE A 66 16.56 11.02 -18.33
N ASP A 67 15.47 11.29 -17.62
CA ASP A 67 14.62 12.46 -17.84
C ASP A 67 15.40 13.76 -17.65
N GLU A 68 16.26 13.84 -16.63
CA GLU A 68 17.17 14.98 -16.46
C GLU A 68 18.14 15.13 -17.65
N ALA A 69 18.63 14.01 -18.20
CA ALA A 69 19.50 14.04 -19.37
C ALA A 69 18.75 14.46 -20.65
N MET A 70 17.53 13.96 -20.85
CA MET A 70 16.64 14.34 -21.95
C MET A 70 16.25 15.82 -21.90
N ALA A 71 16.12 16.37 -20.70
CA ALA A 71 15.91 17.80 -20.47
C ALA A 71 17.20 18.65 -20.62
N GLY A 72 18.35 18.03 -20.87
CA GLY A 72 19.64 18.71 -21.05
C GLY A 72 20.31 19.16 -19.74
N HIS A 73 19.88 18.63 -18.60
CA HIS A 73 20.39 18.98 -17.27
C HIS A 73 21.37 17.99 -16.68
N ALA A 74 21.31 16.72 -17.09
CA ALA A 74 22.31 15.72 -16.74
C ALA A 74 23.11 15.28 -17.97
N THR A 75 24.36 14.91 -17.76
CA THR A 75 25.24 14.34 -18.81
C THR A 75 25.77 12.97 -18.43
N LYS A 76 25.64 12.60 -17.16
CA LYS A 76 26.13 11.34 -16.63
C LYS A 76 25.28 10.90 -15.45
N PHE A 77 24.87 9.63 -15.46
CA PHE A 77 24.45 8.93 -14.26
C PHE A 77 25.26 7.66 -14.09
N THR A 78 25.31 7.13 -12.87
CA THR A 78 26.06 5.93 -12.51
C THR A 78 25.18 5.04 -11.66
N VAL A 79 25.13 3.76 -12.02
CA VAL A 79 24.47 2.72 -11.24
C VAL A 79 25.53 1.87 -10.56
N ARG A 80 25.43 1.68 -9.25
CA ARG A 80 26.32 0.85 -8.45
C ARG A 80 25.51 -0.23 -7.74
N LEU A 81 25.93 -1.49 -7.91
CA LEU A 81 25.50 -2.57 -7.04
C LEU A 81 26.40 -2.56 -5.81
N LEU A 82 25.80 -2.32 -4.65
CA LEU A 82 26.47 -2.25 -3.36
C LEU A 82 26.30 -3.59 -2.61
N PRO A 83 27.07 -3.82 -1.55
CA PRO A 83 26.83 -4.95 -0.65
C PRO A 83 25.40 -4.95 -0.08
N ASP A 84 25.01 -6.08 0.52
CA ASP A 84 23.73 -6.25 1.21
C ASP A 84 22.49 -6.01 0.33
N SER A 85 22.60 -6.33 -0.96
CA SER A 85 21.52 -6.17 -1.95
C SER A 85 21.04 -4.71 -2.15
N HIS A 86 21.93 -3.74 -1.92
CA HIS A 86 21.64 -2.33 -2.20
C HIS A 86 22.01 -1.96 -3.64
N VAL A 87 21.20 -1.08 -4.25
CA VAL A 87 21.50 -0.45 -5.52
C VAL A 87 21.51 1.06 -5.32
N GLN A 88 22.52 1.73 -5.88
CA GLN A 88 22.63 3.18 -5.82
C GLN A 88 22.67 3.75 -7.24
N VAL A 89 21.83 4.74 -7.48
CA VAL A 89 21.82 5.55 -8.71
C VAL A 89 22.24 6.96 -8.32
N VAL A 90 23.20 7.52 -9.05
CA VAL A 90 23.67 8.90 -8.87
C VAL A 90 23.75 9.58 -10.23
N ASP A 91 23.08 10.71 -10.38
CA ASP A 91 23.21 11.60 -11.55
C ASP A 91 23.79 12.96 -11.16
N ASN A 92 24.10 13.74 -12.19
CA ASN A 92 24.54 15.13 -12.07
C ASN A 92 23.49 16.13 -12.59
N GLY A 93 22.19 15.77 -12.50
CA GLY A 93 21.09 16.64 -12.88
C GLY A 93 20.87 17.78 -11.88
N ARG A 94 19.70 18.42 -11.95
CA ARG A 94 19.33 19.54 -11.06
C ARG A 94 19.15 19.12 -9.60
N GLY A 95 18.82 17.84 -9.39
CA GLY A 95 18.40 17.30 -8.10
C GLY A 95 16.92 17.55 -7.80
N ILE A 96 16.37 16.73 -6.92
CA ILE A 96 14.99 16.88 -6.45
C ILE A 96 14.91 18.15 -5.57
N PRO A 97 13.93 19.06 -5.79
CA PRO A 97 13.79 20.24 -4.95
C PRO A 97 13.57 19.89 -3.47
N VAL A 98 14.29 20.57 -2.59
CA VAL A 98 14.23 20.34 -1.13
C VAL A 98 13.49 21.42 -0.36
N ASP A 99 13.12 22.51 -1.05
CA ASP A 99 12.41 23.62 -0.43
C ASP A 99 10.96 23.23 -0.04
N PRO A 100 10.38 23.88 0.99
CA PRO A 100 9.00 23.62 1.39
C PRO A 100 7.98 23.94 0.29
N HIS A 101 7.09 22.99 0.03
CA HIS A 101 5.99 23.18 -0.90
C HIS A 101 4.97 24.20 -0.36
N PRO A 102 4.53 25.20 -1.14
CA PRO A 102 3.68 26.30 -0.65
C PRO A 102 2.39 25.86 0.04
N GLN A 103 1.76 24.78 -0.44
CA GLN A 103 0.51 24.25 0.09
C GLN A 103 0.71 23.22 1.22
N PHE A 104 1.62 22.27 1.05
CA PHE A 104 1.77 21.12 1.95
C PHE A 104 2.73 21.37 3.11
N LYS A 105 3.50 22.47 3.06
CA LYS A 105 4.45 22.90 4.10
C LYS A 105 5.51 21.85 4.48
N THR A 106 5.65 20.79 3.68
CA THR A 106 6.74 19.82 3.71
C THR A 106 7.64 20.01 2.50
N SER A 107 8.87 19.50 2.52
CA SER A 107 9.79 19.58 1.38
C SER A 107 9.19 18.93 0.13
N ALA A 108 9.47 19.46 -1.05
CA ALA A 108 9.04 18.82 -2.29
C ALA A 108 9.60 17.38 -2.41
N LEU A 109 10.82 17.13 -1.92
CA LEU A 109 11.41 15.80 -1.77
C LEU A 109 10.52 14.84 -0.95
N GLU A 110 10.06 15.26 0.23
CA GLU A 110 9.20 14.43 1.06
C GLU A 110 7.85 14.18 0.38
N LEU A 111 7.29 15.21 -0.27
CA LEU A 111 6.02 15.12 -0.98
C LEU A 111 6.08 14.04 -2.07
N VAL A 112 7.11 14.06 -2.93
CA VAL A 112 7.23 13.07 -4.03
C VAL A 112 7.54 11.65 -3.54
N LEU A 113 8.13 11.49 -2.36
CA LEU A 113 8.50 10.17 -1.83
C LEU A 113 7.41 9.52 -0.96
N THR A 114 6.43 10.28 -0.46
CA THR A 114 5.52 9.81 0.59
C THR A 114 4.03 9.98 0.30
N LYS A 115 3.67 10.74 -0.73
CA LYS A 115 2.28 11.13 -1.00
C LYS A 115 1.78 10.65 -2.36
#